data_AF-A0A067QAQ3-F1
#
_entry.id   AF-A0A067QAQ3-F1
#
_cell.length_a   1.000
_cell.length_b   1.000
_cell.length_c   1.000
_cell.angle_alpha   90.00
_cell.angle_beta   90.00
_cell.angle_gamma   90.00
#
_symmetry.space_group_name_H-M   'P 1'
#
loop_
_entity.id
_entity.type
_entity.pdbx_description
1 polymer ?
#
loop_
_entity_poly.entity_id
_entity_poly.type
_entity_poly.pdbx_seq_one_letter_code
_entity_poly.pdbx_strand_id
1 'polypeptide(L)'
;MSDTQQKELDAFFAFFSSFHLTRPVASLSDLSDGAALFEFLSLIDADYFRQPTRPSAQPSDNWVLRFSGLKRIYRLMTQYFTDILHQPTSSIEVPDLQAMAKDHSLTDTIIMCRLTIAIAVQCEKNKEIIEKIQGLSEGDQHCLMRAIEQIMTKVNVPGNQTVGESYTIREGDFGEGLCLITGGTPGIADKL
;
A
#
# COMPACT_ATOMS: atom_id res chain seq x y z
N MET A 1 10.28 9.09 17.03
CA MET A 1 10.44 8.34 15.76
C MET A 1 9.45 7.17 15.73
N SER A 2 9.42 6.33 16.78
CA SER A 2 8.52 5.18 16.90
C SER A 2 7.03 5.53 16.97
N ASP A 3 6.62 6.57 17.68
CA ASP A 3 5.18 6.90 17.85
C ASP A 3 4.46 7.26 16.55
N THR A 4 5.16 7.94 15.63
CA THR A 4 4.59 8.30 14.31
C THR A 4 4.43 7.07 13.43
N GLN A 5 5.44 6.19 13.45
CA GLN A 5 5.40 4.92 12.72
C GLN A 5 4.31 3.98 13.28
N GLN A 6 4.14 3.97 14.60
CA GLN A 6 3.09 3.20 15.26
C GLN A 6 1.70 3.65 14.79
N LYS A 7 1.43 4.97 14.84
CA LYS A 7 0.16 5.54 14.36
C LYS A 7 -0.10 5.23 12.89
N GLU A 8 0.94 5.30 12.06
CA GLU A 8 0.84 4.97 10.65
C GLU A 8 0.50 3.49 10.44
N LEU A 9 1.14 2.59 11.19
CA LEU A 9 0.80 1.17 11.16
C LEU A 9 -0.63 0.91 11.63
N ASP A 10 -1.08 1.57 12.70
CA ASP A 10 -2.44 1.45 13.22
C ASP A 10 -3.48 1.87 12.15
N ALA A 11 -3.19 2.95 11.41
CA ALA A 11 -4.01 3.38 10.27
C ALA A 11 -4.03 2.32 9.14
N PHE A 12 -2.90 1.67 8.87
CA PHE A 12 -2.86 0.55 7.93
C PHE A 12 -3.68 -0.65 8.42
N PHE A 13 -3.67 -0.97 9.71
CA PHE A 13 -4.51 -2.03 10.27
C PHE A 13 -5.99 -1.71 10.14
N ALA A 14 -6.39 -0.47 10.42
CA ALA A 14 -7.76 -0.02 10.20
C ALA A 14 -8.16 -0.14 8.72
N PHE A 15 -7.26 0.25 7.81
CA PHE A 15 -7.46 0.09 6.37
C PHE A 15 -7.62 -1.37 5.96
N PHE A 16 -6.70 -2.28 6.34
CA PHE A 16 -6.82 -3.70 6.00
C PHE A 16 -8.06 -4.34 6.63
N SER A 17 -8.45 -3.91 7.82
CA SER A 17 -9.67 -4.37 8.51
C SER A 17 -10.96 -3.97 7.78
N SER A 18 -10.91 -2.95 6.92
CA SER A 18 -12.06 -2.57 6.06
C SER A 18 -12.30 -3.56 4.91
N PHE A 19 -11.36 -4.48 4.67
CA PHE A 19 -11.43 -5.57 3.70
C PHE A 19 -11.66 -6.92 4.39
N HIS A 20 -12.46 -7.78 3.77
CA HIS A 20 -12.72 -9.13 4.27
C HIS A 20 -11.57 -10.09 3.88
N LEU A 21 -10.40 -9.90 4.47
CA LEU A 21 -9.26 -10.82 4.30
C LEU A 21 -9.49 -12.11 5.09
N THR A 22 -9.12 -13.25 4.51
CA THR A 22 -9.13 -14.57 5.17
C THR A 22 -8.19 -14.57 6.37
N ARG A 23 -7.08 -13.84 6.29
CA ARG A 23 -6.18 -13.58 7.41
C ARG A 23 -6.36 -12.15 7.91
N PRO A 24 -6.99 -11.96 9.10
CA PRO A 24 -7.11 -10.63 9.68
C PRO A 24 -5.72 -10.10 10.05
N VAL A 25 -5.49 -8.82 9.77
CA VAL A 25 -4.25 -8.12 10.12
C VAL A 25 -4.50 -7.34 11.40
N ALA A 26 -4.06 -7.89 12.54
CA ALA A 26 -4.21 -7.25 13.85
C ALA A 26 -2.87 -6.88 14.49
N SER A 27 -1.77 -7.44 13.96
CA SER A 27 -0.44 -7.26 14.49
C SER A 27 0.62 -7.26 13.39
N LEU A 28 1.79 -6.76 13.75
CA LEU A 28 2.96 -6.69 12.87
C LEU A 28 3.41 -8.08 12.39
N SER A 29 3.24 -9.09 13.26
CA SER A 29 3.51 -10.49 12.98
C SER A 29 2.67 -11.04 11.82
N ASP A 30 1.43 -10.57 11.66
CA ASP A 30 0.51 -11.03 10.63
C ASP A 30 0.93 -10.58 9.22
N LEU A 31 1.74 -9.52 9.14
CA LEU A 31 2.33 -9.02 7.90
C LEU A 31 3.69 -9.66 7.60
N SER A 32 4.34 -10.26 8.59
CA SER A 32 5.73 -10.73 8.52
C SER A 32 5.99 -11.86 7.52
N ASP A 33 4.95 -12.57 7.08
CA ASP A 33 5.04 -13.61 6.05
C ASP A 33 4.61 -13.12 4.65
N GLY A 34 4.08 -11.90 4.56
CA GLY A 34 3.56 -11.29 3.34
C GLY A 34 2.25 -11.89 2.81
N ALA A 35 1.66 -12.87 3.51
CA ALA A 35 0.47 -13.57 3.02
C ALA A 35 -0.76 -12.68 3.00
N ALA A 36 -0.97 -11.86 4.03
CA ALA A 36 -2.08 -10.91 4.08
C ALA A 36 -1.95 -9.80 3.01
N LEU A 37 -0.75 -9.28 2.80
CA LEU A 37 -0.47 -8.31 1.73
C LEU A 37 -0.74 -8.91 0.35
N PHE A 38 -0.32 -10.16 0.15
CA PHE A 38 -0.58 -10.90 -1.08
C PHE A 38 -2.09 -11.05 -1.33
N GLU A 39 -2.83 -11.47 -0.31
CA GLU A 39 -4.29 -11.64 -0.39
C GLU A 39 -4.97 -10.32 -0.75
N PHE A 40 -4.59 -9.23 -0.09
CA PHE A 40 -5.11 -7.90 -0.39
C PHE A 40 -4.80 -7.47 -1.84
N LEU A 41 -3.57 -7.66 -2.31
CA LEU A 41 -3.17 -7.37 -3.70
C LEU A 41 -3.91 -8.26 -4.71
N SER A 42 -4.32 -9.46 -4.32
CA SER A 42 -5.16 -10.35 -5.14
C SER A 42 -6.61 -9.83 -5.27
N LEU A 43 -7.12 -9.07 -4.29
CA LEU A 43 -8.43 -8.41 -4.40
C LEU A 43 -8.40 -7.27 -5.43
N ILE A 44 -7.27 -6.57 -5.48
CA ILE A 44 -7.00 -5.49 -6.41
C ILE A 44 -6.93 -6.05 -7.83
N ASP A 45 -5.99 -6.97 -8.08
CA ASP A 45 -5.75 -7.57 -9.38
C ASP A 45 -5.40 -9.06 -9.21
N ALA A 46 -6.44 -9.89 -9.32
CA ALA A 46 -6.31 -11.35 -9.18
C ALA A 46 -5.55 -11.99 -10.35
N ASP A 47 -5.51 -11.33 -11.51
CA ASP A 47 -4.83 -11.86 -12.69
C ASP A 47 -3.31 -11.69 -12.60
N TYR A 48 -2.87 -10.57 -12.03
CA TYR A 48 -1.47 -10.31 -11.78
C TYR A 48 -0.98 -10.97 -10.48
N PHE A 49 -1.69 -10.76 -9.37
CA PHE A 49 -1.35 -11.33 -8.06
C PHE A 49 -2.01 -12.70 -7.88
N ARG A 50 -1.69 -13.66 -8.75
CA ARG A 50 -2.19 -15.04 -8.59
C ARG A 50 -1.57 -15.73 -7.40
N GLN A 51 -2.39 -16.10 -6.42
CA GLN A 51 -1.96 -16.95 -5.31
C GLN A 51 -1.26 -18.19 -5.87
N PRO A 52 -0.03 -18.53 -5.41
CA PRO A 52 0.47 -19.87 -5.63
C PRO A 52 -0.57 -20.84 -5.05
N THR A 53 -0.88 -21.89 -5.80
CA THR A 53 -1.96 -22.90 -5.62
C THR A 53 -1.99 -23.64 -4.29
N ARG A 54 -1.20 -23.22 -3.30
CA ARG A 54 -1.28 -23.66 -1.91
C ARG A 54 -0.79 -22.54 -1.00
N PRO A 55 -1.68 -21.68 -0.45
CA PRO A 55 -1.35 -20.94 0.74
C PRO A 55 -1.16 -21.96 1.87
N SER A 56 -0.02 -21.96 2.56
CA SER A 56 -0.02 -22.58 3.88
C SER A 56 -1.03 -21.79 4.72
N ALA A 57 -2.09 -22.44 5.21
CA ALA A 57 -3.12 -21.80 6.03
C ALA A 57 -2.58 -21.33 7.40
N GLN A 58 -1.31 -21.64 7.71
CA GLN A 58 -0.63 -21.28 8.94
C GLN A 58 0.53 -20.33 8.65
N PRO A 59 0.78 -19.31 9.49
CA PRO A 59 2.03 -18.55 9.49
C PRO A 59 3.19 -19.54 9.61
N SER A 60 4.22 -19.42 8.77
CA SER A 60 5.37 -20.31 8.89
C SER A 60 6.26 -19.83 10.04
N ASP A 61 6.46 -20.67 11.06
CA ASP A 61 7.42 -20.37 12.15
C ASP A 61 8.86 -20.22 11.62
N ASN A 62 9.16 -20.81 10.47
CA ASN A 62 10.44 -20.66 9.79
C ASN A 62 10.55 -19.29 9.11
N TRP A 63 11.37 -18.40 9.67
CA TRP A 63 11.66 -17.08 9.12
C TRP A 63 12.21 -17.14 7.67
N VAL A 64 12.84 -18.23 7.25
CA VAL A 64 13.33 -18.41 5.87
C VAL A 64 12.17 -18.55 4.88
N LEU A 65 11.09 -19.22 5.29
CA LEU A 65 9.87 -19.34 4.48
C LEU A 65 9.16 -17.99 4.40
N ARG A 66 9.05 -17.27 5.53
CA ARG A 66 8.51 -15.90 5.57
C ARG A 66 9.30 -14.96 4.65
N PHE A 67 10.62 -14.95 4.76
CA PHE A 67 11.50 -14.17 3.89
C PHE A 67 11.34 -14.52 2.41
N SER A 68 11.12 -15.79 2.08
CA SER A 68 10.88 -16.22 0.70
C SER A 68 9.52 -15.73 0.18
N GLY A 69 8.48 -15.73 1.02
CA GLY A 69 7.17 -15.15 0.73
C GLY A 69 7.27 -13.64 0.50
N LEU A 70 7.94 -12.93 1.41
CA LEU A 70 8.18 -11.48 1.33
C LEU A 70 8.94 -11.10 0.05
N LYS A 71 10.01 -11.81 -0.30
CA LYS A 71 10.74 -11.57 -1.55
C LYS A 71 9.86 -11.73 -2.77
N ARG A 72 8.97 -12.73 -2.76
CA ARG A 72 8.06 -12.98 -3.88
C ARG A 72 7.07 -11.82 -4.03
N ILE A 73 6.41 -11.40 -2.96
CA ILE A 73 5.41 -10.33 -3.04
C ILE A 73 6.07 -8.99 -3.36
N TYR A 74 7.20 -8.66 -2.76
CA TYR A 74 7.96 -7.44 -3.08
C TYR A 74 8.36 -7.39 -4.56
N ARG A 75 8.82 -8.52 -5.12
CA ARG A 75 9.16 -8.61 -6.54
C ARG A 75 7.94 -8.40 -7.44
N LEU A 76 6.78 -8.96 -7.07
CA LEU A 76 5.54 -8.74 -7.83
C LEU A 76 5.09 -7.28 -7.76
N MET A 77 5.16 -6.65 -6.59
CA MET A 77 4.80 -5.24 -6.40
C MET A 77 5.67 -4.32 -7.25
N THR A 78 6.99 -4.47 -7.17
CA THR A 78 7.93 -3.68 -7.97
C THR A 78 7.76 -3.91 -9.47
N GLN A 79 7.49 -5.15 -9.87
CA GLN A 79 7.18 -5.47 -11.26
C GLN A 79 5.83 -4.83 -11.69
N TYR A 80 4.81 -4.80 -10.83
CA TYR A 80 3.53 -4.13 -11.10
C TYR A 80 3.71 -2.63 -11.33
N PHE A 81 4.54 -1.98 -10.51
CA PHE A 81 4.91 -0.57 -10.71
C PHE A 81 5.52 -0.32 -12.10
N THR A 82 6.35 -1.23 -12.59
CA THR A 82 7.04 -1.06 -13.88
C THR A 82 6.15 -1.44 -15.07
N ASP A 83 5.49 -2.59 -14.98
CA ASP A 83 4.77 -3.22 -16.08
C ASP A 83 3.35 -2.66 -16.26
N ILE A 84 2.68 -2.31 -15.15
CA ILE A 84 1.28 -1.84 -15.15
C ILE A 84 1.21 -0.33 -14.93
N LEU A 85 1.89 0.16 -13.89
CA LEU A 85 1.86 1.59 -13.56
C LEU A 85 2.85 2.42 -14.39
N HIS A 86 3.75 1.77 -15.12
CA HIS A 86 4.80 2.41 -15.94
C HIS A 86 5.64 3.44 -15.16
N GLN A 87 5.85 3.21 -13.86
CA GLN A 87 6.60 4.09 -12.97
C GLN A 87 7.99 3.51 -12.66
N PRO A 88 9.02 4.38 -12.55
CA PRO A 88 10.36 3.96 -12.22
C PRO A 88 10.45 3.47 -10.77
N THR A 89 10.91 2.24 -10.57
CA THR A 89 11.11 1.66 -9.23
C THR A 89 12.41 2.09 -8.55
N SER A 90 13.25 2.87 -9.22
CA SER A 90 14.57 3.29 -8.73
C SER A 90 14.54 4.18 -7.49
N SER A 91 13.43 4.88 -7.26
CA SER A 91 13.20 5.77 -6.13
C SER A 91 12.36 5.13 -5.02
N ILE A 92 11.88 3.90 -5.23
CA ILE A 92 11.17 3.13 -4.22
C ILE A 92 12.16 2.73 -3.13
N GLU A 93 11.76 2.97 -1.89
CA GLU A 93 12.49 2.50 -0.73
C GLU A 93 12.48 0.97 -0.68
N VAL A 94 13.66 0.37 -0.53
CA VAL A 94 13.81 -1.08 -0.50
C VAL A 94 13.74 -1.53 0.96
N PRO A 95 12.66 -2.21 1.40
CA PRO A 95 12.56 -2.71 2.76
C PRO A 95 13.54 -3.86 3.02
N ASP A 96 14.09 -3.94 4.22
CA ASP A 96 14.81 -5.10 4.69
C ASP A 96 13.83 -6.24 5.00
N LEU A 97 13.53 -7.04 3.97
CA LEU A 97 12.63 -8.19 4.06
C LEU A 97 13.16 -9.24 5.05
N GLN A 98 14.47 -9.29 5.31
CA GLN A 98 15.04 -10.21 6.28
C GLN A 98 14.75 -9.74 7.71
N ALA A 99 14.93 -8.45 7.98
CA ALA A 99 14.57 -7.84 9.27
C ALA A 99 13.06 -7.93 9.53
N MET A 100 12.23 -7.75 8.49
CA MET A 100 10.78 -7.95 8.59
C MET A 100 10.41 -9.41 8.92
N ALA A 101 11.04 -10.39 8.25
CA ALA A 101 10.78 -11.80 8.50
C ALA A 101 11.32 -12.32 9.83
N LYS A 102 12.48 -11.81 10.29
CA LYS A 102 13.17 -12.35 11.46
C LYS A 102 12.88 -11.56 12.73
N ASP A 103 12.96 -10.24 12.63
CA ASP A 103 12.94 -9.31 13.77
C ASP A 103 11.62 -8.52 13.86
N HIS A 104 10.67 -8.76 12.95
CA HIS A 104 9.39 -8.05 12.88
C HIS A 104 9.58 -6.54 12.87
N SER A 105 10.47 -6.07 11.99
CA SER A 105 10.79 -4.66 11.88
C SER A 105 9.58 -3.82 11.48
N LEU A 106 9.22 -2.87 12.35
CA LEU A 106 8.14 -1.89 12.13
C LEU A 106 8.39 -1.05 10.87
N THR A 107 9.60 -0.53 10.72
CA THR A 107 9.98 0.35 9.61
C THR A 107 9.81 -0.36 8.27
N ASP A 108 10.35 -1.58 8.15
CA ASP A 108 10.31 -2.35 6.90
C ASP A 108 8.89 -2.80 6.55
N THR A 109 8.08 -3.13 7.57
CA THR A 109 6.67 -3.46 7.40
C THR A 109 5.87 -2.25 6.88
N ILE A 110 6.10 -1.06 7.43
CA ILE A 110 5.45 0.17 6.95
C ILE A 110 5.82 0.46 5.49
N ILE A 111 7.08 0.28 5.11
CA ILE A 111 7.51 0.46 3.71
C ILE A 111 6.73 -0.50 2.78
N MET A 112 6.56 -1.76 3.17
CA MET A 112 5.75 -2.72 2.41
C MET A 112 4.27 -2.31 2.34
N CYS A 113 3.68 -1.83 3.43
CA CYS A 113 2.31 -1.33 3.46
C CYS A 113 2.10 -0.10 2.57
N ARG A 114 3.05 0.84 2.59
CA ARG A 114 3.07 2.03 1.74
C ARG A 114 3.06 1.68 0.25
N LEU A 115 3.87 0.70 -0.16
CA LEU A 115 3.86 0.22 -1.53
C LEU A 115 2.53 -0.46 -1.91
N THR A 116 1.95 -1.17 -0.95
CA THR A 116 0.68 -1.87 -1.12
C THR A 116 -0.47 -0.89 -1.37
N ILE A 117 -0.58 0.16 -0.55
CA ILE A 117 -1.63 1.17 -0.73
C ILE A 117 -1.39 2.01 -1.99
N ALA A 118 -0.14 2.30 -2.34
CA ALA A 118 0.18 3.03 -3.57
C ALA A 118 -0.28 2.26 -4.81
N ILE A 119 -0.13 0.93 -4.84
CA ILE A 119 -0.69 0.08 -5.89
C ILE A 119 -2.23 0.10 -5.83
N ALA A 120 -2.81 -0.01 -4.63
CA ALA A 120 -4.26 -0.03 -4.44
C ALA A 120 -4.96 1.23 -4.96
N VAL A 121 -4.37 2.41 -4.78
CA VAL A 121 -4.99 3.68 -5.22
C VAL A 121 -4.74 3.98 -6.70
N GLN A 122 -3.83 3.25 -7.35
CA GLN A 122 -3.53 3.37 -8.79
C GLN A 122 -4.11 2.23 -9.62
N CYS A 123 -4.82 1.28 -9.00
CA CYS A 123 -5.46 0.20 -9.73
C CYS A 123 -6.73 0.68 -10.44
N GLU A 124 -7.27 -0.13 -11.35
CA GLU A 124 -8.54 0.18 -12.02
C GLU A 124 -9.73 0.30 -11.05
N LYS A 125 -9.65 -0.37 -9.90
CA LYS A 125 -10.66 -0.33 -8.83
C LYS A 125 -10.37 0.73 -7.76
N ASN A 126 -9.56 1.75 -8.08
CA ASN A 126 -9.16 2.78 -7.11
C ASN A 126 -10.34 3.47 -6.42
N LYS A 127 -11.48 3.64 -7.10
CA LYS A 127 -12.71 4.22 -6.51
C LYS A 127 -13.18 3.47 -5.27
N GLU A 128 -13.26 2.13 -5.36
CA GLU A 128 -13.64 1.29 -4.21
C GLU A 128 -12.61 1.41 -3.07
N ILE A 129 -11.32 1.50 -3.42
CA ILE A 129 -10.25 1.68 -2.44
C ILE A 129 -10.36 3.06 -1.75
N ILE A 130 -10.62 4.13 -2.50
CA ILE A 130 -10.79 5.49 -1.97
C ILE A 130 -11.99 5.55 -1.03
N GLU A 131 -13.13 4.97 -1.42
CA GLU A 131 -14.32 4.91 -0.57
C GLU A 131 -14.04 4.19 0.75
N LYS A 132 -13.25 3.10 0.72
CA LYS A 132 -12.83 2.38 1.93
C LYS A 132 -11.94 3.24 2.83
N ILE A 133 -11.02 4.01 2.27
CA ILE A 133 -10.18 4.93 3.04
C ILE A 133 -11.03 6.05 3.66
N GLN A 134 -11.95 6.64 2.89
CA GLN A 134 -12.87 7.69 3.37
C GLN A 134 -13.82 7.20 4.46
N GLY A 135 -14.07 5.90 4.56
CA GLY A 135 -14.84 5.29 5.64
C GLY A 135 -14.09 5.14 6.97
N LEU A 136 -12.77 5.39 7.01
CA LEU A 136 -11.96 5.30 8.23
C LEU A 136 -12.04 6.58 9.07
N SER A 137 -11.42 6.59 10.25
CA SER A 137 -11.35 7.80 11.07
C SER A 137 -10.51 8.90 10.40
N GLU A 138 -10.78 10.16 10.69
CA GLU A 138 -10.00 11.29 10.13
C GLU A 138 -8.49 11.16 10.43
N GLY A 139 -8.13 10.63 11.61
CA GLY A 139 -6.73 10.39 11.96
C GLY A 139 -6.06 9.36 11.06
N ASP A 140 -6.76 8.27 10.76
CA ASP A 140 -6.26 7.20 9.90
C ASP A 140 -6.18 7.67 8.45
N GLN A 141 -7.20 8.38 7.97
CA GLN A 141 -7.20 8.99 6.64
C GLN A 141 -5.97 9.87 6.43
N HIS A 142 -5.69 10.79 7.35
CA HIS A 142 -4.52 11.67 7.27
C HIS A 142 -3.20 10.88 7.27
N CYS A 143 -3.09 9.81 8.06
CA CYS A 143 -1.90 8.96 8.09
C CYS A 143 -1.70 8.25 6.74
N LEU A 144 -2.75 7.65 6.18
CA LEU A 144 -2.70 6.94 4.90
C LEU A 144 -2.43 7.89 3.73
N MET A 145 -2.99 9.10 3.76
CA MET A 145 -2.72 10.12 2.75
C MET A 145 -1.24 10.52 2.73
N ARG A 146 -0.67 10.80 3.90
CA ARG A 146 0.77 11.09 4.05
C ARG A 146 1.62 9.94 3.53
N ALA A 147 1.22 8.70 3.81
CA ALA A 147 1.90 7.51 3.35
C ALA A 147 1.89 7.38 1.82
N ILE A 148 0.75 7.64 1.18
CA ILE A 148 0.58 7.64 -0.28
C ILE A 148 1.41 8.76 -0.91
N GLU A 149 1.28 10.01 -0.44
CA GLU A 149 2.07 11.15 -0.94
C GLU A 149 3.57 10.87 -0.89
N GLN A 150 4.07 10.27 0.20
CA GLN A 150 5.48 9.95 0.35
C GLN A 150 5.98 8.92 -0.68
N ILE A 151 5.13 7.99 -1.11
CA ILE A 151 5.49 7.07 -2.18
C ILE A 151 5.36 7.77 -3.53
N MET A 152 4.24 8.45 -3.79
CA MET A 152 3.95 9.08 -5.08
C MET A 152 4.97 10.15 -5.44
N THR A 153 5.44 10.95 -4.48
CA THR A 153 6.54 11.90 -4.69
C THR A 153 7.87 11.22 -5.02
N LYS A 154 8.08 9.98 -4.57
CA LYS A 154 9.26 9.19 -4.94
C LYS A 154 9.10 8.60 -6.35
N VAL A 155 7.98 7.95 -6.66
CA VAL A 155 7.78 7.25 -7.96
C VAL A 155 7.49 8.20 -9.14
N ASN A 156 6.84 9.35 -8.90
CA ASN A 156 6.43 10.28 -9.95
C ASN A 156 7.52 11.31 -10.31
N VAL A 157 8.73 10.85 -10.64
CA VAL A 157 9.75 11.71 -11.26
C VAL A 157 9.81 11.49 -12.77
N PRO A 158 8.87 12.03 -13.57
CA PRO A 158 9.18 12.54 -14.90
C PRO A 158 9.46 14.04 -14.77
N GLY A 159 10.58 14.51 -15.33
CA GLY A 159 11.01 15.89 -15.21
C GLY A 159 9.95 16.90 -15.69
N ASN A 160 9.26 17.55 -14.74
CA ASN A 160 8.94 18.97 -14.82
C ASN A 160 8.63 19.49 -13.40
N GLN A 161 9.69 19.87 -12.70
CA GLN A 161 9.58 20.63 -11.47
C GLN A 161 9.11 22.06 -11.81
N THR A 162 7.82 22.32 -11.64
CA THR A 162 7.40 23.59 -11.04
C THR A 162 6.95 23.29 -9.61
N VAL A 163 7.93 23.34 -8.73
CA VAL A 163 7.79 23.32 -7.27
C VAL A 163 6.94 24.52 -6.84
N GLY A 164 5.94 24.28 -5.99
CA GLY A 164 5.43 25.38 -5.16
C GLY A 164 3.95 25.40 -4.79
N GLU A 165 3.21 24.29 -4.77
CA GLU A 165 1.93 24.28 -4.06
C GLU A 165 1.94 23.15 -3.03
N SER A 166 2.14 23.53 -1.76
CA SER A 166 1.64 22.75 -0.64
C SER A 166 0.13 22.62 -0.87
N TYR A 167 -0.33 21.49 -1.43
CA TYR A 167 -1.75 21.19 -1.54
C TYR A 167 -2.29 21.08 -0.12
N THR A 168 -2.75 22.20 0.42
CA THR A 168 -3.50 22.25 1.66
C THR A 168 -4.88 21.73 1.28
N ILE A 169 -5.01 20.40 1.17
CA ILE A 169 -6.30 19.75 0.97
C ILE A 169 -7.13 20.13 2.19
N ARG A 170 -8.19 20.91 1.94
CA ARG A 170 -9.15 21.31 2.96
C ARG A 170 -9.77 20.03 3.50
N GLU A 171 -9.99 19.94 4.82
CA GLU A 171 -10.44 18.76 5.59
C GLU A 171 -11.76 18.09 5.11
N GLY A 172 -12.31 18.46 3.96
CA GLY A 172 -13.51 17.88 3.36
C GLY A 172 -13.34 17.26 1.96
N ASP A 173 -12.13 17.19 1.39
CA ASP A 173 -11.96 16.70 0.00
C ASP A 173 -10.79 15.72 -0.21
N PHE A 174 -10.79 14.67 0.61
CA PHE A 174 -9.82 13.57 0.50
C PHE A 174 -9.83 12.89 -0.89
N GLY A 175 -11.03 12.79 -1.49
CA GLY A 175 -11.23 12.13 -2.77
C GLY A 175 -10.58 12.86 -3.93
N GLU A 176 -10.76 14.19 -4.02
CA GLU A 176 -10.09 14.99 -5.05
C GLU A 176 -8.57 15.00 -4.86
N GLY A 177 -8.09 15.10 -3.62
CA GLY A 177 -6.66 15.05 -3.32
C GLY A 177 -6.01 13.77 -3.86
N LEU A 178 -6.62 12.61 -3.63
CA LEU A 178 -6.07 11.33 -4.10
C LEU A 178 -6.17 11.15 -5.62
N CYS A 179 -7.23 11.67 -6.23
CA CYS A 179 -7.40 11.69 -7.68
C CYS A 179 -6.30 12.52 -8.36
N LEU A 180 -6.00 13.70 -7.82
CA LEU A 180 -4.92 14.57 -8.29
C LEU A 180 -3.54 13.93 -8.12
N ILE A 181 -3.28 13.29 -6.98
CA ILE A 181 -1.99 12.63 -6.67
C ILE A 181 -1.73 11.44 -7.62
N THR A 182 -2.76 10.68 -7.96
CA THR A 182 -2.64 9.47 -8.79
C THR A 182 -2.62 9.76 -10.29
N GLY A 183 -2.77 11.01 -10.70
CA GLY A 183 -2.80 11.39 -12.12
C GLY A 183 -3.99 10.80 -12.88
N GLY A 184 -4.98 10.25 -12.15
CA GLY A 184 -6.23 9.81 -12.73
C GLY A 184 -6.96 11.02 -13.28
N THR A 185 -7.23 11.04 -14.58
CA THR A 185 -8.16 12.04 -15.13
C THR A 185 -9.46 11.99 -14.32
N PRO A 186 -10.04 13.14 -13.91
CA PRO A 186 -11.35 13.17 -13.28
C PRO A 186 -12.41 12.79 -14.34
N GLY A 187 -12.57 11.49 -14.56
CA GLY A 187 -13.69 10.87 -15.25
C GLY A 187 -14.37 9.99 -14.22
N ILE A 188 -15.54 10.30 -13.69
CA ILE A 188 -16.74 10.80 -14.35
C ILE A 188 -17.53 11.45 -13.21
N ALA A 189 -17.57 12.77 -13.17
CA ALA A 189 -18.55 13.55 -12.40
C ALA A 189 -19.39 14.42 -13.35
N ASP A 190 -19.55 13.97 -14.60
CA ASP A 190 -20.43 14.58 -15.57
C ASP A 190 -21.22 13.47 -16.30
N LYS A 191 -22.54 13.50 -16.10
CA LYS A 191 -23.61 12.66 -16.66
C LYS A 191 -23.83 11.27 -16.06
N LEU A 192 -24.67 11.23 -15.02
CA LEU A 192 -26.03 10.66 -15.10
C LEU A 192 -26.90 11.17 -13.95
#